data_AF-A0A5B6WG49-F1
#
_entry.id   AF-A0A5B6WG49-F1
#
_cell.length_a   1.000
_cell.length_b   1.000
_cell.length_c   1.000
_cell.angle_alpha   90.00
_cell.angle_beta   90.00
_cell.angle_gamma   90.00
#
_symmetry.space_group_name_H-M   'P 1'
#
loop_
_entity.id
_entity.type
_entity.pdbx_description
1 polymer ?
#
loop_
_entity_poly.entity_id
_entity_poly.type
_entity_poly.pdbx_seq_one_letter_code
_entity_poly.pdbx_strand_id
1 'polypeptide(L)'
;MRRNGDKLGFMVFPMSKTKMQFGIYFTDLVKRWNIIGDFNEILYSFEKSGGIQRDKKHMKAFRETLEECQLTDIGFSGVWFTWEMVYLLETNIRERLDRGVANEKWSKLFPLSILQHLPYSTSDHCPLLLNTKKSILSKGNRKFHFKACWTMEEDLEIVIRDSWEANEGTLLEKLEKL
;
A
#
# COMPACT_ATOMS: atom_id res chain seq x y z
N MET A 1 18.32 19.54 23.49
CA MET A 1 17.78 19.80 22.13
C MET A 1 18.17 18.65 21.20
N ARG A 2 17.40 17.55 21.15
CA ARG A 2 17.45 16.48 20.14
C ARG A 2 16.05 15.87 20.08
N ARG A 3 15.33 16.07 18.98
CA ARG A 3 14.00 15.50 18.72
C ARG A 3 14.19 14.09 18.20
N ASN A 4 13.68 13.10 18.91
CA ASN A 4 13.53 11.74 18.41
C ASN A 4 12.51 11.77 17.26
N GLY A 5 12.93 11.25 16.11
CA GLY A 5 12.09 11.09 14.94
C GLY A 5 11.21 9.86 15.10
N ASP A 6 9.93 10.10 15.37
CA ASP A 6 8.91 9.06 15.34
C ASP A 6 8.74 8.57 13.90
N LYS A 7 9.38 7.45 13.58
CA LYS A 7 9.11 6.67 12.37
C LYS A 7 7.82 5.87 12.60
N LEU A 8 6.68 6.42 12.22
CA LEU A 8 5.47 5.63 12.03
C LEU A 8 5.46 5.15 10.57
N GLY A 9 6.00 3.96 10.34
CA GLY A 9 5.81 3.21 9.10
C GLY A 9 4.74 2.16 9.35
N PHE A 10 3.61 2.24 8.65
CA PHE A 10 2.62 1.17 8.60
C PHE A 10 2.85 0.38 7.32
N MET A 11 3.05 -0.93 7.47
CA MET A 11 3.14 -1.90 6.38
C MET A 11 1.91 -2.80 6.51
N VAL A 12 1.02 -2.78 5.52
CA VAL A 12 -0.12 -3.70 5.44
C VAL A 12 0.21 -4.76 4.40
N PHE A 13 0.26 -6.02 4.83
CA PHE A 13 0.42 -7.19 3.96
C PHE A 13 -0.95 -7.59 3.39
N PRO A 14 -1.03 -8.12 2.15
CA PRO A 14 -2.23 -8.76 1.66
C PRO A 14 -2.41 -10.09 2.40
N MET A 15 -3.47 -10.20 3.20
CA MET A 15 -3.90 -11.47 3.79
C MET A 15 -5.00 -12.07 2.94
N SER A 16 -4.81 -13.33 2.59
CA SER A 16 -5.74 -14.14 1.80
C SER A 16 -7.13 -14.16 2.41
N LYS A 17 -8.09 -14.41 1.53
CA LYS A 17 -9.52 -14.62 1.80
C LYS A 17 -9.72 -15.35 3.13
N THR A 18 -10.64 -14.84 3.95
CA THR A 18 -11.25 -15.47 5.16
C THR A 18 -10.89 -14.96 6.57
N LYS A 19 -10.39 -13.73 6.76
CA LYS A 19 -10.54 -13.04 8.07
C LYS A 19 -10.20 -11.55 7.99
N MET A 20 -11.20 -10.69 8.15
CA MET A 20 -10.95 -9.30 8.57
C MET A 20 -10.45 -9.37 10.02
N GLN A 21 -9.15 -9.16 10.23
CA GLN A 21 -8.63 -8.88 11.56
C GLN A 21 -7.99 -7.50 11.51
N PHE A 22 -8.81 -6.48 11.75
CA PHE A 22 -8.35 -5.12 11.99
C PHE A 22 -7.65 -5.09 13.35
N GLY A 23 -6.33 -5.10 13.37
CA GLY A 23 -5.54 -4.79 14.56
C GLY A 23 -5.51 -3.28 14.78
N ILE A 24 -6.58 -2.69 15.33
CA ILE A 24 -6.58 -1.29 15.77
C ILE A 24 -6.33 -1.26 17.27
N TYR A 25 -5.11 -0.95 17.69
CA TYR A 25 -4.80 -0.66 19.09
C TYR A 25 -5.28 0.76 19.41
N PHE A 26 -6.47 0.90 19.98
CA PHE A 26 -6.92 2.15 20.59
C PHE A 26 -6.27 2.30 21.97
N THR A 27 -5.25 3.14 22.04
CA THR A 27 -4.87 3.80 23.29
C THR A 27 -5.31 5.25 23.19
N ASP A 28 -5.74 5.86 24.31
CA ASP A 28 -6.18 7.27 24.41
C ASP A 28 -5.16 8.31 23.87
N LEU A 29 -3.96 7.86 23.50
CA LEU A 29 -2.84 8.62 22.95
C LEU A 29 -2.90 8.85 21.43
N VAL A 30 -3.73 8.12 20.67
CA VAL A 30 -3.72 8.21 19.19
C VAL A 30 -4.88 9.05 18.65
N LYS A 31 -4.91 10.35 18.98
CA LYS A 31 -5.88 11.29 18.38
C LYS A 31 -5.68 11.51 16.86
N ARG A 32 -4.61 10.98 16.24
CA ARG A 32 -4.23 11.19 14.83
C ARG A 32 -3.93 9.84 14.18
N TRP A 33 -4.81 9.36 13.30
CA TRP A 33 -4.66 8.04 12.69
C TRP A 33 -5.21 7.99 11.27
N ASN A 34 -4.72 7.01 10.52
CA ASN A 34 -5.16 6.65 9.19
C ASN A 34 -5.30 5.13 9.09
N ILE A 35 -6.03 4.67 8.08
CA ILE A 35 -6.12 3.27 7.64
C ILE A 35 -5.78 3.25 6.15
N ILE A 36 -4.92 2.33 5.75
CA ILE A 36 -4.52 2.16 4.35
C ILE A 36 -4.53 0.67 4.03
N GLY A 37 -5.16 0.28 2.93
CA GLY A 37 -5.17 -1.10 2.48
C GLY A 37 -6.40 -1.43 1.67
N ASP A 38 -6.64 -2.73 1.51
CA ASP A 38 -7.78 -3.29 0.80
C ASP A 38 -9.04 -3.26 1.68
N PHE A 39 -10.06 -2.53 1.23
CA PHE A 39 -11.38 -2.49 1.86
C PHE A 39 -12.36 -3.49 1.24
N ASN A 40 -12.00 -4.06 0.09
CA ASN A 40 -12.83 -4.97 -0.71
C ASN A 40 -14.22 -4.38 -1.06
N GLU A 41 -14.30 -3.05 -1.11
CA GLU A 41 -15.51 -2.29 -1.41
C GLU A 41 -15.18 -0.95 -2.10
N ILE A 42 -16.10 -0.50 -2.95
CA ILE A 42 -16.00 0.78 -3.66
C ILE A 42 -16.93 1.83 -3.04
N LEU A 43 -16.56 3.11 -3.11
CA LEU A 43 -17.39 4.21 -2.65
C LEU A 43 -18.45 4.59 -3.68
N TYR A 44 -18.14 4.48 -4.97
CA TYR A 44 -19.03 4.91 -6.06
C TYR A 44 -18.92 3.99 -7.26
N SER A 45 -19.98 3.93 -8.08
CA SER A 45 -20.03 3.03 -9.24
C SER A 45 -18.95 3.29 -10.29
N PHE A 46 -18.45 4.54 -10.39
CA PHE A 46 -17.36 4.88 -11.33
C PHE A 46 -15.99 4.33 -10.89
N GLU A 47 -15.87 3.84 -9.66
CA GLU A 47 -14.67 3.13 -9.18
C GLU A 47 -14.64 1.67 -9.66
N LYS A 48 -15.61 1.25 -10.48
CA LYS A 48 -15.67 -0.05 -11.14
C LYS A 48 -15.81 0.10 -12.65
N SER A 49 -15.10 -0.75 -13.38
CA SER A 49 -15.23 -0.94 -14.83
C SER A 49 -15.40 -2.41 -15.15
N GLY A 50 -16.32 -2.74 -16.06
CA GLY A 50 -16.61 -4.12 -16.47
C GLY A 50 -17.40 -4.92 -15.42
N GLY A 51 -17.87 -6.10 -15.83
CA GLY A 51 -18.63 -7.01 -14.98
C GLY A 51 -19.97 -6.46 -14.47
N ILE A 52 -20.51 -7.12 -13.44
CA ILE A 52 -21.80 -6.76 -12.82
C ILE A 52 -21.60 -5.55 -11.90
N GLN A 53 -22.52 -4.60 -11.94
CA GLN A 53 -22.49 -3.42 -11.06
C GLN A 53 -22.60 -3.82 -9.57
N ARG A 54 -21.84 -3.13 -8.71
CA ARG A 54 -21.87 -3.33 -7.26
C ARG A 54 -23.21 -2.86 -6.69
N ASP A 55 -23.70 -3.54 -5.65
CA ASP A 55 -24.93 -3.12 -4.96
C ASP A 55 -24.74 -1.74 -4.31
N LYS A 56 -25.65 -0.81 -4.62
CA LYS A 56 -25.69 0.54 -4.07
C LYS A 56 -25.83 0.55 -2.55
N LYS A 57 -26.44 -0.49 -1.96
CA LYS A 57 -26.57 -0.64 -0.51
C LYS A 57 -25.21 -0.83 0.17
N HIS A 58 -24.33 -1.65 -0.40
CA HIS A 58 -23.00 -1.87 0.15
C HIS A 58 -22.14 -0.62 0.04
N MET A 59 -22.16 0.06 -1.11
CA MET A 59 -21.46 1.33 -1.29
C MET A 59 -21.97 2.41 -0.31
N LYS A 60 -23.28 2.45 -0.05
CA LYS A 60 -23.88 3.37 0.93
C LYS A 60 -23.41 3.05 2.35
N ALA A 61 -23.52 1.80 2.78
CA ALA A 61 -23.07 1.36 4.09
C ALA A 61 -21.58 1.63 4.31
N PHE A 62 -20.75 1.47 3.27
CA PHE A 62 -19.33 1.78 3.37
C PHE A 62 -19.07 3.28 3.56
N ARG A 63 -19.76 4.15 2.83
CA ARG A 63 -19.68 5.61 3.03
C ARG A 63 -20.13 6.01 4.44
N GLU A 64 -21.24 5.46 4.91
CA GLU A 64 -21.78 5.71 6.25
C GLU A 64 -20.79 5.27 7.34
N THR A 65 -20.14 4.10 7.17
CA THR A 65 -19.12 3.62 8.10
C THR A 65 -17.93 4.58 8.19
N LEU A 66 -17.46 5.11 7.06
CA LEU A 66 -16.37 6.09 7.05
C LEU A 66 -16.79 7.40 7.72
N GLU A 67 -18.01 7.85 7.49
CA GLU A 67 -18.58 9.06 8.10
C GLU A 67 -18.71 8.93 9.63
N GLU A 68 -19.27 7.81 10.11
CA GLU A 68 -19.38 7.48 11.54
C GLU A 68 -17.99 7.44 12.21
N CYS A 69 -16.99 6.91 11.50
CA CYS A 69 -15.61 6.86 11.97
C CYS A 69 -14.86 8.20 11.82
N GLN A 70 -15.49 9.23 11.25
CA GLN A 70 -14.88 10.52 10.91
C GLN A 70 -13.61 10.37 10.06
N LEU A 71 -13.67 9.45 9.09
CA LEU A 71 -12.61 9.14 8.16
C LEU A 71 -12.94 9.69 6.78
N THR A 72 -11.93 10.31 6.16
CA THR A 72 -12.03 10.84 4.81
C THR A 72 -10.96 10.20 3.93
N ASP A 73 -11.31 9.91 2.68
CA ASP A 73 -10.35 9.43 1.67
C ASP A 73 -9.22 10.47 1.53
N ILE A 74 -7.97 10.01 1.66
CA ILE A 74 -6.76 10.85 1.56
C ILE A 74 -6.58 11.37 0.13
N GLY A 75 -7.25 10.77 -0.85
CA GLY A 75 -6.98 10.94 -2.26
C GLY A 75 -5.77 10.14 -2.71
N PHE A 76 -5.55 10.11 -4.03
CA PHE A 76 -4.46 9.33 -4.61
C PHE A 76 -3.92 9.95 -5.90
N SER A 77 -2.80 9.40 -6.37
CA SER A 77 -2.18 9.66 -7.66
C SER A 77 -1.75 8.34 -8.33
N GLY A 78 -1.59 8.34 -9.65
CA GLY A 78 -1.22 7.14 -10.41
C GLY A 78 -2.42 6.46 -11.07
N VAL A 79 -2.40 5.12 -11.11
CA VAL A 79 -3.47 4.34 -11.75
C VAL A 79 -4.79 4.44 -10.98
N TRP A 80 -5.91 4.51 -11.72
CA TRP A 80 -7.23 4.70 -11.11
C TRP A 80 -7.74 3.47 -10.35
N PHE A 81 -7.56 2.30 -10.96
CA PHE A 81 -7.98 1.01 -10.40
C PHE A 81 -6.81 0.39 -9.63
N THR A 82 -7.12 -0.19 -8.48
CA THR A 82 -6.12 -0.90 -7.66
C THR A 82 -6.23 -2.39 -7.76
N TRP A 83 -7.33 -2.89 -8.31
CA TRP A 83 -7.54 -4.31 -8.55
C TRP A 83 -7.98 -4.56 -9.99
N GLU A 84 -7.43 -5.59 -10.61
CA GLU A 84 -7.80 -6.03 -11.94
C GLU A 84 -7.84 -7.57 -12.04
N MET A 85 -8.99 -8.10 -12.45
CA MET A 85 -9.10 -9.48 -12.90
C MET A 85 -9.21 -9.52 -14.42
N VAL A 86 -8.22 -10.13 -15.04
CA VAL A 86 -8.14 -10.31 -16.49
C VAL A 86 -8.69 -11.69 -16.87
N TYR A 87 -9.79 -11.71 -17.63
CA TYR A 87 -10.29 -12.90 -18.30
C TYR A 87 -9.94 -12.87 -19.80
N LEU A 88 -10.45 -11.86 -20.52
CA LEU A 88 -10.09 -11.48 -21.88
C LEU A 88 -9.95 -9.95 -21.94
N LEU A 89 -9.24 -9.41 -22.93
CA LEU A 89 -9.05 -7.96 -23.08
C LEU A 89 -10.36 -7.16 -23.06
N GLU A 90 -11.46 -7.76 -23.53
CA GLU A 90 -12.79 -7.14 -23.64
C GLU A 90 -13.66 -7.35 -22.39
N THR A 91 -13.30 -8.27 -21.49
CA THR A 91 -14.09 -8.64 -20.31
C THR A 91 -13.35 -8.38 -19.00
N ASN A 92 -12.33 -7.52 -19.04
CA ASN A 92 -11.56 -7.19 -17.85
C ASN A 92 -12.44 -6.47 -16.82
N ILE A 93 -12.35 -6.91 -15.56
CA ILE A 93 -13.02 -6.28 -14.44
C ILE A 93 -11.95 -5.52 -13.65
N ARG A 94 -12.18 -4.23 -13.44
CA ARG A 94 -11.27 -3.37 -12.68
C ARG A 94 -12.02 -2.63 -11.60
N GLU A 95 -11.42 -2.55 -10.41
CA GLU A 95 -12.00 -1.91 -9.24
C GLU A 95 -10.95 -1.12 -8.45
N ARG A 96 -11.36 -0.09 -7.73
CA ARG A 96 -10.53 0.59 -6.73
C ARG A 96 -10.90 0.06 -5.34
N LEU A 97 -10.27 -1.03 -4.92
CA LEU A 97 -10.54 -1.69 -3.63
C LEU A 97 -9.59 -1.21 -2.53
N ASP A 98 -8.39 -0.83 -2.91
CA ASP A 98 -7.34 -0.34 -2.02
C ASP A 98 -7.39 1.19 -1.91
N ARG A 99 -7.37 1.70 -0.68
CA ARG A 99 -7.39 3.15 -0.42
C ARG A 99 -6.79 3.51 0.93
N GLY A 100 -6.48 4.78 1.09
CA GLY A 100 -6.09 5.39 2.35
C GLY A 100 -7.18 6.32 2.84
N VAL A 101 -7.60 6.17 4.09
CA VAL A 101 -8.56 7.04 4.78
C VAL A 101 -7.95 7.55 6.07
N ALA A 102 -8.24 8.79 6.45
CA ALA A 102 -7.65 9.41 7.63
C ALA A 102 -8.65 10.29 8.37
N ASN A 103 -8.43 10.44 9.67
CA ASN A 103 -9.20 11.37 10.46
C ASN A 103 -8.71 12.82 10.26
N GLU A 104 -9.57 13.79 10.57
CA GLU A 104 -9.29 15.22 10.34
C GLU A 104 -7.96 15.69 11.00
N LYS A 105 -7.66 15.17 12.20
CA LYS A 105 -6.45 15.51 12.94
C LYS A 105 -5.18 15.00 12.26
N TRP A 106 -5.24 13.85 11.58
CA TRP A 106 -4.15 13.33 10.77
C TRP A 106 -3.97 14.18 9.50
N SER A 107 -5.07 14.49 8.80
CA SER A 107 -5.04 15.29 7.57
C SER A 107 -4.48 16.70 7.81
N LYS A 108 -4.80 17.32 8.95
CA LYS A 108 -4.20 18.61 9.36
C LYS A 108 -2.70 18.54 9.58
N LEU A 109 -2.17 17.38 9.99
CA LEU A 109 -0.73 17.20 10.22
C LEU A 109 0.03 16.95 8.91
N PHE A 110 -0.60 16.27 7.96
CA PHE A 110 -0.02 15.93 6.66
C PHE A 110 -0.86 16.48 5.50
N PRO A 111 -1.03 17.81 5.38
CA PRO A 111 -1.90 18.40 4.36
C PRO A 111 -1.41 18.19 2.93
N LEU A 112 -0.13 17.81 2.76
CA LEU A 112 0.50 17.50 1.48
C LEU A 112 0.71 15.99 1.30
N SER A 113 0.06 15.14 2.10
CA SER A 113 0.18 13.71 1.93
C SER A 113 -0.40 13.27 0.60
N ILE A 114 0.30 12.38 -0.10
CA ILE A 114 -0.18 11.79 -1.34
C ILE A 114 -0.09 10.27 -1.19
N LEU A 115 -1.20 9.58 -1.43
CA LEU A 115 -1.19 8.15 -1.67
C LEU A 115 -0.90 7.92 -3.16
N GLN A 116 0.07 7.08 -3.48
CA GLN A 116 0.40 6.75 -4.86
C GLN A 116 0.06 5.28 -5.12
N HIS A 117 -0.72 5.04 -6.17
CA HIS A 117 -0.98 3.73 -6.72
C HIS A 117 0.14 3.40 -7.69
N LEU A 118 0.98 2.43 -7.34
CA LEU A 118 2.13 2.06 -8.15
C LEU A 118 1.69 1.05 -9.23
N PRO A 119 1.96 1.31 -10.52
CA PRO A 119 1.70 0.33 -11.56
C PRO A 119 2.58 -0.90 -11.32
N TYR A 120 1.97 -2.08 -11.30
CA TYR A 120 2.68 -3.33 -11.01
C TYR A 120 2.15 -4.48 -11.86
N SER A 121 3.03 -5.43 -12.17
CA SER A 121 2.85 -6.38 -13.27
C SER A 121 2.56 -7.83 -12.87
N THR A 122 2.66 -8.19 -11.57
CA THR A 122 2.55 -9.61 -11.15
C THR A 122 1.52 -9.90 -10.06
N SER A 123 0.71 -8.92 -9.66
CA SER A 123 -0.42 -9.11 -8.74
C SER A 123 -1.66 -8.51 -9.39
N ASP A 124 -2.82 -9.07 -9.08
CA ASP A 124 -4.11 -8.46 -9.36
C ASP A 124 -4.34 -7.17 -8.55
N HIS A 125 -3.58 -6.92 -7.48
CA HIS A 125 -3.57 -5.67 -6.73
C HIS A 125 -2.37 -4.76 -7.06
N CYS A 126 -2.59 -3.44 -6.99
CA CYS A 126 -1.55 -2.43 -7.13
C CYS A 126 -0.99 -2.04 -5.73
N PRO A 127 0.34 -1.93 -5.57
CA PRO A 127 0.92 -1.46 -4.32
C PRO A 127 0.57 -0.01 -4.01
N LEU A 128 0.26 0.26 -2.74
CA LEU A 128 0.02 1.61 -2.22
C LEU A 128 1.26 2.20 -1.56
N LEU A 129 1.66 3.40 -1.96
CA LEU A 129 2.75 4.16 -1.33
C LEU A 129 2.21 5.47 -0.74
N LEU A 130 2.19 5.58 0.59
CA LEU A 130 1.86 6.83 1.26
C LEU A 130 3.12 7.68 1.45
N ASN A 131 3.14 8.87 0.84
CA ASN A 131 4.16 9.87 1.09
C ASN A 131 3.64 10.97 2.02
N THR A 132 4.19 11.07 3.22
CA THR A 132 3.86 12.09 4.23
C THR A 132 4.94 13.17 4.39
N LYS A 133 6.03 13.10 3.63
CA LYS A 133 7.17 14.02 3.80
C LYS A 133 6.86 15.38 3.17
N LYS A 134 6.92 16.45 3.98
CA LYS A 134 7.39 17.77 3.47
C LYS A 134 8.77 17.53 2.88
N SER A 135 9.05 17.99 1.65
CA SER A 135 10.26 17.73 0.86
C SER A 135 11.58 17.82 1.67
N ILE A 136 11.90 16.76 2.40
CA ILE A 136 13.21 16.54 2.97
C ILE A 136 13.48 15.12 2.56
N LEU A 137 14.29 15.01 1.51
CA LEU A 137 14.92 13.79 1.03
C LEU A 137 15.75 13.21 2.19
N SER A 138 15.10 12.60 3.18
CA SER A 138 15.81 11.77 4.13
C SER A 138 16.30 10.58 3.33
N LYS A 139 17.61 10.59 3.06
CA LYS A 139 18.40 9.42 2.71
C LYS A 139 18.21 8.44 3.87
N GLY A 140 17.10 7.70 3.87
CA GLY A 140 16.91 6.59 4.78
C GLY A 140 17.93 5.53 4.42
N ASN A 141 18.55 4.89 5.42
CA ASN A 141 19.37 3.69 5.20
C ASN A 141 18.62 2.76 4.25
N ARG A 142 19.16 2.56 3.05
CA ARG A 142 18.66 1.58 2.10
C ARG A 142 18.74 0.24 2.81
N LYS A 143 17.58 -0.34 3.11
CA LYS A 143 17.51 -1.75 3.46
C LYS A 143 17.50 -2.51 2.14
N PHE A 144 18.24 -3.61 2.07
CA PHE A 144 18.13 -4.56 0.98
C PHE A 144 16.68 -5.07 0.89
N HIS A 145 16.10 -5.05 -0.31
CA HIS A 145 14.79 -5.62 -0.59
C HIS A 145 14.92 -6.59 -1.76
N PHE A 146 14.54 -7.84 -1.52
CA PHE A 146 14.47 -8.85 -2.57
C PHE A 146 13.12 -8.77 -3.27
N LYS A 147 13.10 -8.65 -4.60
CA LYS A 147 11.86 -8.74 -5.38
C LYS A 147 11.60 -10.18 -5.76
N ALA A 148 10.43 -10.71 -5.43
CA ALA A 148 10.05 -12.08 -5.77
C ALA A 148 10.11 -12.36 -7.28
N CYS A 149 9.85 -11.36 -8.14
CA CYS A 149 9.94 -11.53 -9.59
C CYS A 149 11.36 -11.86 -10.10
N TRP A 150 12.41 -11.54 -9.33
CA TRP A 150 13.77 -11.92 -9.69
C TRP A 150 13.96 -13.43 -9.76
N THR A 151 13.17 -14.23 -9.04
CA THR A 151 13.26 -15.71 -9.15
C THR A 151 12.81 -16.24 -10.51
N MET A 152 12.25 -15.39 -11.37
CA MET A 152 11.84 -15.74 -12.73
C MET A 152 12.93 -15.37 -13.76
N GLU A 153 14.00 -14.69 -13.35
CA GLU A 153 15.14 -14.40 -14.21
C GLU A 153 16.12 -15.58 -14.17
N GLU A 154 16.44 -16.15 -15.34
CA GLU A 154 17.31 -17.33 -15.48
C GLU A 154 18.72 -17.07 -14.91
N ASP A 155 19.18 -15.81 -14.96
CA ASP A 155 20.50 -15.41 -14.53
C ASP A 155 20.60 -15.05 -13.04
N LEU A 156 19.48 -15.03 -12.29
CA LEU A 156 19.49 -14.60 -10.89
C LEU A 156 20.48 -15.42 -10.05
N GLU A 157 20.46 -16.73 -10.22
CA GLU A 157 21.32 -17.64 -9.44
C GLU A 157 22.80 -17.37 -9.70
N ILE A 158 23.15 -17.11 -10.97
CA ILE A 158 24.52 -16.80 -11.38
C ILE A 158 24.95 -15.48 -10.74
N VAL A 159 24.13 -14.43 -10.85
CA VAL A 159 24.42 -13.11 -10.28
C VAL A 159 24.59 -13.15 -8.76
N ILE A 160 23.73 -13.90 -8.05
CA ILE A 160 23.82 -14.06 -6.60
C ILE A 160 25.11 -14.80 -6.24
N ARG A 161 25.41 -15.92 -6.91
CA ARG A 161 26.62 -16.71 -6.66
C ARG A 161 27.89 -15.88 -6.88
N ASP A 162 28.01 -15.23 -8.03
CA ASP A 162 29.19 -14.46 -8.40
C ASP A 162 29.41 -13.28 -7.42
N SER A 163 28.34 -12.59 -7.01
CA SER A 163 28.41 -11.52 -6.01
C SER A 163 28.79 -12.03 -4.62
N TRP A 164 28.34 -13.23 -4.26
CA TRP A 164 28.62 -13.87 -2.98
C TRP A 164 30.06 -14.38 -2.86
N GLU A 165 30.61 -14.89 -3.96
CA GLU A 165 31.99 -15.38 -4.06
C GLU A 165 32.99 -14.24 -4.20
N ALA A 166 32.61 -13.12 -4.83
CA ALA A 166 33.48 -11.95 -4.99
C ALA A 166 33.70 -11.12 -3.70
N ASN A 167 32.89 -11.33 -2.66
CA ASN A 167 32.99 -10.58 -1.40
C ASN A 167 33.33 -11.50 -0.23
N GLU A 168 34.40 -11.19 0.50
CA GLU A 168 34.67 -11.77 1.83
C GLU A 168 33.93 -10.98 2.92
N GLY A 169 33.49 -11.68 3.97
CA GLY A 169 32.75 -11.10 5.09
C GLY A 169 31.59 -11.96 5.58
N THR A 170 30.98 -11.54 6.67
CA THR A 170 29.79 -12.16 7.26
C THR A 170 28.56 -11.97 6.37
N LEU A 171 27.54 -12.81 6.57
CA LEU A 171 26.25 -12.74 5.85
C LEU A 171 25.69 -11.30 5.82
N LEU A 172 25.73 -10.59 6.95
CA LEU A 172 25.21 -9.23 7.09
C LEU A 172 25.99 -8.22 6.25
N GLU A 173 27.33 -8.31 6.24
CA GLU A 173 28.19 -7.41 5.46
C GLU A 173 28.03 -7.60 3.96
N LYS A 174 27.76 -8.84 3.52
CA LYS A 174 27.45 -9.14 2.12
C LYS A 174 26.09 -8.60 1.71
N LEU A 175 25.08 -8.72 2.57
CA LEU A 175 23.73 -8.20 2.32
C LEU A 175 23.64 -6.66 2.33
N GLU A 176 24.53 -5.96 3.04
CA GLU A 176 24.60 -4.50 3.00
C GLU A 176 25.19 -3.94 1.70
N LYS A 177 25.93 -4.76 0.94
CA LYS A 177 26.59 -4.37 -0.31
C LYS A 177 25.73 -4.62 -1.56
N LEU A 178 24.60 -5.32 -1.43
CA LEU A 178 23.60 -5.53 -2.47
C LEU A 178 22.57 -4.39 -2.50
#